data_AF-A0A7X0GT26-F1
#
_entry.id   AF-A0A7X0GT26-F1
#
_cell.length_a   1.000
_cell.length_b   1.000
_cell.length_c   1.000
_cell.angle_alpha   90.00
_cell.angle_beta   90.00
_cell.angle_gamma   90.00
#
_symmetry.space_group_name_H-M   'P 1'
#
loop_
_entity.id
_entity.type
_entity.pdbx_description
1 polymer ?
#
loop_
_entity_poly.entity_id
_entity_poly.type
_entity_poly.pdbx_seq_one_letter_code
_entity_poly.pdbx_strand_id
1 'polypeptide(L)'
;MAVDAARTDEGFTSARATWVMRAACQAAGLDDRGAELIRLGENALFRLASAPVVVRVARGEAWLPKARTEVSVSRWLEGEGFPAARLVEDLEQPLSIDGHPVTFWHLIVEGERKASYGELGGILRDLHAMTLPAGLELPRFDPFDKQELRINQAAIPEDGASPL
;
A
#
# COMPACT_ATOMS: atom_id res chain seq x y z
N MET A 1 30.32 -19.66 -6.65
CA MET A 1 28.90 -19.46 -7.02
C MET A 1 28.15 -18.95 -5.80
N ALA A 2 27.13 -18.13 -6.02
CA ALA A 2 26.33 -17.34 -5.06
C ALA A 2 26.98 -16.02 -4.61
N VAL A 3 27.06 -15.07 -5.55
CA VAL A 3 27.02 -13.63 -5.27
C VAL A 3 25.72 -13.15 -5.91
N ASP A 4 24.61 -13.19 -5.16
CA ASP A 4 23.40 -12.43 -5.52
C ASP A 4 22.39 -12.43 -4.36
N ALA A 5 22.45 -11.41 -3.52
CA ALA A 5 21.38 -11.07 -2.59
C ALA A 5 21.37 -9.59 -2.16
N ALA A 6 22.15 -8.72 -2.83
CA ALA A 6 22.39 -7.34 -2.39
C ALA A 6 21.97 -6.26 -3.41
N ARG A 7 20.95 -6.52 -4.26
CA ARG A 7 20.48 -5.56 -5.28
C ARG A 7 18.95 -5.50 -5.46
N THR A 8 18.15 -5.59 -4.40
CA THR A 8 16.67 -5.51 -4.52
C THR A 8 16.08 -4.10 -4.45
N ASP A 9 16.85 -3.06 -4.10
CA ASP A 9 16.33 -1.68 -3.92
C ASP A 9 16.57 -0.74 -5.12
N GLU A 10 17.17 -1.21 -6.22
CA GLU A 10 17.29 -0.44 -7.47
C GLU A 10 16.04 -0.53 -8.40
N GLY A 11 15.02 -1.33 -8.05
CA GLY A 11 14.00 -1.81 -9.01
C GLY A 11 12.65 -1.09 -9.07
N PHE A 12 12.21 -0.40 -8.00
CA PHE A 12 10.85 0.18 -7.96
C PHE A 12 10.84 1.64 -8.41
N THR A 13 11.03 1.84 -9.71
CA THR A 13 11.01 3.17 -10.35
C THR A 13 9.59 3.59 -10.74
N SER A 14 9.39 4.89 -11.00
CA SER A 14 8.13 5.39 -11.56
C SER A 14 7.78 4.73 -12.89
N ALA A 15 8.76 4.47 -13.76
CA ALA A 15 8.57 3.79 -15.03
C ALA A 15 8.09 2.35 -14.84
N ARG A 16 8.72 1.61 -13.92
CA ARG A 16 8.30 0.25 -13.57
C ARG A 16 6.91 0.21 -12.96
N ALA A 17 6.64 1.08 -11.99
CA ALA A 17 5.33 1.19 -11.37
C ALA A 17 4.23 1.56 -12.38
N THR A 18 4.54 2.44 -13.35
CA THR A 18 3.62 2.80 -14.44
C THR A 18 3.30 1.60 -15.31
N TRP A 19 4.31 0.82 -15.71
CA TRP A 19 4.10 -0.38 -16.51
C TRP A 19 3.20 -1.40 -15.78
N VAL A 20 3.49 -1.65 -14.50
CA VAL A 20 2.70 -2.55 -13.64
C VAL A 20 1.26 -2.06 -13.51
N MET A 21 1.05 -0.75 -13.28
CA MET A 21 -0.27 -0.15 -13.19
C MET A 21 -1.08 -0.35 -14.48
N ARG A 22 -0.48 -0.11 -15.66
CA ARG A 22 -1.16 -0.30 -16.94
C ARG A 22 -1.57 -1.76 -17.16
N ALA A 23 -0.65 -2.69 -16.92
CA ALA A 23 -0.94 -4.12 -17.03
C ALA A 23 -2.05 -4.56 -16.07
N ALA A 24 -2.06 -4.04 -14.84
CA ALA A 24 -3.12 -4.31 -13.87
C ALA A 24 -4.47 -3.76 -14.33
N CYS A 25 -4.51 -2.53 -14.86
CA CYS A 25 -5.74 -1.93 -15.38
C CYS A 25 -6.30 -2.74 -16.55
N GLN A 26 -5.44 -3.16 -17.50
CA GLN A 26 -5.87 -4.02 -18.61
C GLN A 26 -6.44 -5.35 -18.13
N ALA A 27 -5.80 -6.00 -17.15
CA ALA A 27 -6.30 -7.24 -16.56
C ALA A 27 -7.64 -7.03 -15.82
N ALA A 28 -7.85 -5.87 -15.22
CA ALA A 28 -9.08 -5.49 -14.52
C ALA A 28 -10.16 -4.89 -15.45
N GLY A 29 -9.90 -4.73 -16.74
CA GLY A 29 -10.82 -4.09 -17.68
C GLY A 29 -11.00 -2.57 -17.47
N LEU A 30 -10.06 -1.90 -16.81
CA LEU A 30 -10.06 -0.46 -16.57
C LEU A 30 -9.18 0.27 -17.59
N ASP A 31 -9.58 1.50 -17.95
CA ASP A 31 -8.83 2.35 -18.86
C ASP A 31 -7.68 3.07 -18.13
N ASP A 32 -6.43 2.71 -18.46
CA ASP A 32 -5.20 3.27 -17.89
C ASP A 32 -4.76 4.59 -18.52
N ARG A 33 -5.40 5.03 -19.62
CA ARG A 33 -4.95 6.21 -20.36
C ARG A 33 -5.08 7.47 -19.51
N GLY A 34 -4.01 8.26 -19.51
CA GLY A 34 -3.95 9.50 -18.75
C GLY A 34 -3.86 9.32 -17.23
N ALA A 35 -3.62 8.10 -16.73
CA ALA A 35 -3.43 7.88 -15.30
C ALA A 35 -2.25 8.71 -14.75
N GLU A 36 -2.50 9.39 -13.63
CA GLU A 36 -1.56 10.32 -13.00
C GLU A 36 -0.90 9.68 -11.78
N LEU A 37 0.43 9.71 -11.69
CA LEU A 37 1.16 9.28 -10.50
C LEU A 37 1.03 10.34 -9.39
N ILE A 38 0.24 10.04 -8.36
CA ILE A 38 0.01 10.92 -7.20
C ILE A 38 1.21 10.88 -6.23
N ARG A 39 1.76 9.68 -6.01
CA ARG A 39 2.83 9.45 -5.02
C ARG A 39 3.65 8.23 -5.37
N LEU A 40 4.96 8.32 -5.20
CA LEU A 40 5.88 7.18 -5.19
C LEU A 40 6.57 7.10 -3.81
N GLY A 41 6.34 6.02 -3.07
CA GLY A 41 6.87 5.81 -1.72
C GLY A 41 6.89 4.32 -1.36
N GLU A 42 6.36 3.93 -0.19
CA GLU A 42 6.15 2.50 0.16
C GLU A 42 5.25 1.79 -0.86
N ASN A 43 4.40 2.54 -1.55
CA ASN A 43 3.64 2.12 -2.73
C ASN A 43 3.70 3.23 -3.79
N ALA A 44 3.41 2.89 -5.05
CA ALA A 44 3.06 3.88 -6.06
C ALA A 44 1.53 4.01 -6.14
N LEU A 45 1.02 5.24 -6.09
CA LEU A 45 -0.42 5.55 -6.17
C LEU A 45 -0.70 6.29 -7.47
N PHE A 46 -1.59 5.74 -8.29
CA PHE A 46 -2.02 6.34 -9.54
C PHE A 46 -3.50 6.67 -9.50
N ARG A 47 -3.90 7.85 -9.96
CA ARG A 47 -5.29 8.21 -10.19
C ARG A 47 -5.64 7.94 -11.65
N LEU A 48 -6.71 7.18 -11.90
CA LEU A 48 -7.22 7.02 -13.27
C LEU A 48 -7.93 8.30 -13.71
N ALA A 49 -7.76 8.67 -14.99
CA ALA A 49 -8.43 9.84 -15.57
C ALA A 49 -9.88 9.54 -15.97
N SER A 50 -10.15 8.29 -16.33
CA SER A 50 -11.43 7.81 -16.86
C SER A 50 -12.46 7.46 -15.78
N ALA A 51 -12.01 7.23 -14.54
CA ALA A 51 -12.85 6.77 -13.43
C ALA A 51 -12.33 7.31 -12.09
N PRO A 52 -13.18 7.43 -11.06
CA PRO A 52 -12.77 7.85 -9.71
C PRO A 52 -12.06 6.70 -8.98
N VAL A 53 -10.94 6.23 -9.53
CA VAL A 53 -10.19 5.07 -9.02
C VAL A 53 -8.74 5.44 -8.77
N VAL A 54 -8.22 4.97 -7.64
CA VAL A 54 -6.80 4.99 -7.28
C VAL A 54 -6.25 3.58 -7.38
N VAL A 55 -5.25 3.38 -8.23
CA VAL A 55 -4.47 2.15 -8.33
C VAL A 55 -3.27 2.25 -7.41
N ARG A 56 -3.14 1.30 -6.49
CA ARG A 56 -2.03 1.19 -5.56
C ARG A 56 -1.16 0.00 -5.93
N VAL A 57 0.09 0.26 -6.30
CA VAL A 57 1.10 -0.73 -6.65
C VAL A 57 2.11 -0.87 -5.51
N ALA A 58 2.20 -2.06 -4.90
CA ALA A 58 3.19 -2.36 -3.88
C ALA A 58 4.56 -2.67 -4.51
N ARG A 59 5.65 -2.51 -3.75
CA ARG A 59 7.04 -2.56 -4.24
C ARG A 59 7.51 -3.93 -4.74
N GLY A 60 6.82 -5.00 -4.39
CA GLY A 60 7.23 -6.36 -4.75
C GLY A 60 6.51 -7.44 -3.95
N GLU A 61 6.89 -8.69 -4.20
CA GLU A 61 6.10 -9.87 -3.81
C GLU A 61 6.00 -10.05 -2.30
N ALA A 62 7.06 -9.66 -1.57
CA ALA A 62 7.09 -9.68 -0.11
C ALA A 62 5.95 -8.87 0.55
N TRP A 63 5.32 -7.95 -0.19
CA TRP A 63 4.19 -7.14 0.29
C TRP A 63 2.82 -7.76 0.02
N LEU A 64 2.75 -8.92 -0.65
CA LEU A 64 1.50 -9.60 -0.96
C LEU A 64 0.68 -9.95 0.30
N PRO A 65 1.27 -10.49 1.39
CA PRO A 65 0.52 -10.76 2.62
C PRO A 65 -0.12 -9.49 3.18
N LYS A 66 0.63 -8.39 3.22
CA LYS A 66 0.13 -7.08 3.68
C LYS A 66 -1.03 -6.59 2.82
N ALA A 67 -0.90 -6.66 1.49
CA ALA A 67 -1.97 -6.25 0.58
C ALA A 67 -3.25 -7.09 0.77
N ARG A 68 -3.13 -8.41 1.04
CA ARG A 68 -4.26 -9.28 1.38
C ARG A 68 -4.93 -8.88 2.69
N THR A 69 -4.15 -8.55 3.72
CA THR A 69 -4.68 -8.05 4.99
C THR A 69 -5.42 -6.74 4.79
N GLU A 70 -4.85 -5.78 4.05
CA GLU A 70 -5.50 -4.50 3.75
C GLU A 70 -6.82 -4.67 3.00
N VAL A 71 -6.86 -5.57 2.02
CA VAL A 71 -8.10 -5.90 1.28
C VAL A 71 -9.15 -6.50 2.23
N SER A 72 -8.74 -7.43 3.08
CA SER A 72 -9.65 -8.10 4.02
C SER A 72 -10.21 -7.13 5.07
N VAL A 73 -9.37 -6.24 5.59
CA VAL A 73 -9.79 -5.18 6.53
C VAL A 73 -10.77 -4.21 5.85
N SER A 74 -10.48 -3.76 4.63
CA SER A 74 -11.37 -2.83 3.90
C SER A 74 -12.75 -3.44 3.68
N ARG A 75 -12.82 -4.70 3.24
CA ARG A 75 -14.09 -5.45 3.05
C ARG A 75 -14.85 -5.64 4.35
N TRP A 76 -14.16 -5.93 5.46
CA TRP A 76 -14.80 -6.02 6.77
C TRP A 76 -15.39 -4.68 7.21
N LEU A 77 -14.60 -3.60 7.16
CA LEU A 77 -15.08 -2.26 7.53
C LEU A 77 -16.23 -1.80 6.63
N GLU A 78 -16.27 -2.25 5.39
CA GLU A 78 -17.41 -2.03 4.50
C GLU A 78 -18.66 -2.80 4.92
N GLY A 79 -18.52 -4.09 5.24
CA GLY A 79 -19.63 -4.90 5.76
C GLY A 79 -20.25 -4.33 7.05
N GLU A 80 -19.43 -3.71 7.89
CA GLU A 80 -19.88 -3.02 9.13
C GLU A 80 -20.40 -1.59 8.88
N GLY A 81 -20.40 -1.11 7.64
CA GLY A 81 -20.81 0.25 7.30
C GLY A 81 -19.87 1.35 7.83
N PHE A 82 -18.66 0.99 8.28
CA PHE A 82 -17.69 1.93 8.83
C PHE A 82 -17.09 2.83 7.74
N PRO A 83 -16.96 4.15 7.92
CA PRO A 83 -16.53 5.10 6.89
C PRO A 83 -15.02 5.04 6.62
N ALA A 84 -14.57 4.00 5.91
CA ALA A 84 -13.19 3.79 5.50
C ALA A 84 -13.05 3.78 3.97
N ALA A 85 -11.79 3.80 3.49
CA ALA A 85 -11.49 3.65 2.07
C ALA A 85 -12.06 2.34 1.52
N ARG A 86 -12.72 2.44 0.36
CA ARG A 86 -13.41 1.32 -0.31
C ARG A 86 -12.58 0.82 -1.48
N LEU A 87 -12.59 -0.50 -1.65
CA LEU A 87 -12.06 -1.14 -2.85
C LEU A 87 -13.06 -1.00 -3.99
N VAL A 88 -12.55 -1.01 -5.22
CA VAL A 88 -13.41 -1.21 -6.40
C VAL A 88 -14.01 -2.62 -6.34
N GLU A 89 -15.32 -2.69 -6.49
CA GLU A 89 -16.13 -3.89 -6.44
C GLU A 89 -15.89 -4.78 -7.68
N ASP A 90 -16.35 -6.02 -7.65
CA ASP A 90 -16.28 -6.99 -8.76
C ASP A 90 -14.86 -7.31 -9.28
N LEU A 91 -13.83 -6.90 -8.55
CA LEU A 91 -12.43 -7.26 -8.80
C LEU A 91 -11.91 -8.22 -7.72
N GLU A 92 -11.23 -9.28 -8.15
CA GLU A 92 -10.38 -10.07 -7.25
C GLU A 92 -9.12 -9.26 -6.94
N GLN A 93 -8.89 -9.02 -5.65
CA GLN A 93 -7.80 -8.16 -5.19
C GLN A 93 -7.07 -8.79 -4.00
N PRO A 94 -5.74 -8.60 -3.89
CA PRO A 94 -4.87 -7.89 -4.83
C PRO A 94 -4.61 -8.72 -6.11
N LEU A 95 -4.44 -8.04 -7.25
CA LEU A 95 -3.85 -8.64 -8.44
C LEU A 95 -2.34 -8.75 -8.26
N SER A 96 -1.72 -9.82 -8.76
CA SER A 96 -0.25 -9.94 -8.81
C SER A 96 0.22 -9.71 -10.24
N ILE A 97 0.96 -8.62 -10.46
CA ILE A 97 1.48 -8.26 -11.77
C ILE A 97 3.00 -8.22 -11.70
N ASP A 98 3.64 -9.21 -12.31
CA ASP A 98 5.11 -9.31 -12.39
C ASP A 98 5.78 -9.16 -11.01
N GLY A 99 5.25 -9.90 -10.03
CA GLY A 99 5.70 -9.87 -8.63
C GLY A 99 5.23 -8.66 -7.82
N HIS A 100 4.38 -7.78 -8.35
CA HIS A 100 3.90 -6.59 -7.63
C HIS A 100 2.40 -6.74 -7.31
N PRO A 101 2.02 -6.77 -6.03
CA PRO A 101 0.63 -6.68 -5.62
C PRO A 101 0.01 -5.34 -6.03
N VAL A 102 -1.16 -5.38 -6.65
CA VAL A 102 -1.92 -4.20 -7.10
C VAL A 102 -3.34 -4.25 -6.53
N THR A 103 -3.79 -3.12 -5.98
CA THR A 103 -5.15 -2.92 -5.47
C THR A 103 -5.77 -1.67 -6.08
N PHE A 104 -7.09 -1.65 -6.20
CA PHE A 104 -7.92 -0.62 -6.82
C PHE A 104 -8.92 -0.13 -5.79
N TRP A 105 -8.89 1.18 -5.56
CA TRP A 105 -9.65 1.85 -4.51
C TRP A 105 -10.50 2.96 -5.11
N HIS A 106 -11.68 3.19 -4.56
CA HIS A 106 -12.46 4.38 -4.89
C HIS A 106 -11.70 5.64 -4.45
N LEU A 107 -11.65 6.63 -5.33
CA LEU A 107 -11.03 7.92 -5.06
C LEU A 107 -11.80 8.63 -3.96
N ILE A 108 -11.11 8.94 -2.87
CA ILE A 108 -11.64 9.83 -1.83
C ILE A 108 -11.30 11.27 -2.23
N VAL A 109 -12.33 12.08 -2.44
CA VAL A 109 -12.19 13.51 -2.67
C VAL A 109 -12.04 14.20 -1.33
N GLU A 110 -11.05 15.09 -1.20
CA GLU A 110 -10.86 15.87 0.01
C GLU A 110 -12.08 16.78 0.24
N GLY A 111 -12.58 16.78 1.48
CA GLY A 111 -13.69 17.64 1.87
C GLY A 111 -13.29 19.11 1.95
N GLU A 112 -14.27 20.01 1.91
CA GLU A 112 -14.04 21.47 1.92
C GLU A 112 -13.34 21.99 3.18
N ARG A 113 -13.38 21.21 4.27
CA ARG A 113 -12.72 21.52 5.53
C ARG A 113 -11.91 20.35 6.04
N LYS A 114 -10.92 20.67 6.87
CA LYS A 114 -10.19 19.68 7.65
C LYS A 114 -11.08 19.12 8.76
N ALA A 115 -10.91 17.83 9.04
CA ALA A 115 -11.46 17.21 10.24
C ALA A 115 -10.80 17.81 11.49
N SER A 116 -11.59 18.02 12.52
CA SER A 116 -11.10 18.40 13.85
C SER A 116 -10.47 17.20 14.56
N TYR A 117 -9.60 17.46 15.55
CA TYR A 117 -9.04 16.40 16.39
C TYR A 117 -10.12 15.62 17.16
N GLY A 118 -11.24 16.27 17.52
CA GLY A 118 -12.37 15.61 18.17
C GLY A 118 -13.07 14.61 17.27
N GLU A 119 -13.29 14.95 16.00
CA GLU A 119 -13.86 14.05 14.99
C GLU A 119 -12.94 12.87 14.71
N LEU A 120 -11.63 13.12 14.56
CA LEU A 120 -10.64 12.06 14.41
C LEU A 120 -10.64 11.11 15.62
N GLY A 121 -10.64 11.66 16.83
CA GLY A 121 -10.68 10.88 18.07
C GLY A 121 -11.97 10.07 18.24
N GLY A 122 -13.10 10.60 17.75
CA GLY A 122 -14.38 9.88 17.68
C GLY A 122 -14.29 8.66 16.77
N ILE A 123 -13.89 8.86 15.50
CA ILE A 123 -13.76 7.79 14.51
C ILE A 123 -12.78 6.71 14.97
N LEU A 124 -11.64 7.09 15.58
CA LEU A 124 -10.67 6.13 16.10
C LEU A 124 -11.21 5.32 17.28
N ARG A 125 -11.99 5.94 18.17
CA ARG A 125 -12.66 5.23 19.27
C ARG A 125 -13.65 4.23 18.72
N ASP A 126 -14.46 4.63 17.74
CA ASP A 126 -15.46 3.78 17.12
C ASP A 126 -14.78 2.58 16.45
N LEU A 127 -13.72 2.81 15.68
CA LEU A 127 -12.91 1.76 15.07
C LEU A 127 -12.36 0.76 16.10
N HIS A 128 -11.80 1.25 17.22
CA HIS A 128 -11.25 0.41 18.27
C HIS A 128 -12.31 -0.34 19.10
N ALA A 129 -13.57 0.08 19.05
CA ALA A 129 -14.67 -0.61 19.70
C ALA A 129 -15.27 -1.73 18.84
N MET A 130 -14.90 -1.82 17.55
CA MET A 130 -15.40 -2.86 16.64
C MET A 130 -14.87 -4.24 17.02
N THR A 131 -15.68 -5.26 16.78
CA THR A 131 -15.28 -6.66 16.97
C THR A 131 -14.75 -7.21 15.65
N LEU A 132 -13.55 -7.79 15.67
CA LEU A 132 -12.98 -8.43 14.49
C LEU A 132 -13.83 -9.62 14.04
N PRO A 133 -14.05 -9.80 12.73
CA PRO A 133 -14.81 -10.92 12.22
C PRO A 133 -13.99 -12.20 12.35
N ALA A 134 -14.67 -13.34 12.45
CA ALA A 134 -14.02 -14.64 12.46
C ALA A 134 -13.16 -14.81 11.19
N GLY A 135 -11.90 -15.19 11.36
CA GLY A 135 -10.95 -15.43 10.25
C GLY A 135 -10.16 -14.20 9.79
N LEU A 136 -10.43 -13.00 10.31
CA LEU A 136 -9.54 -11.86 10.10
C LEU A 136 -8.50 -11.78 11.22
N GLU A 137 -7.30 -12.27 10.92
CA GLU A 137 -6.14 -12.13 11.82
C GLU A 137 -5.36 -10.88 11.46
N LEU A 138 -5.21 -9.97 12.43
CA LEU A 138 -4.36 -8.80 12.29
C LEU A 138 -2.99 -9.09 12.93
N PRO A 139 -1.89 -8.76 12.25
CA PRO A 139 -0.57 -8.90 12.85
C PRO A 139 -0.48 -8.04 14.11
N ARG A 140 0.26 -8.52 15.10
CA ARG A 140 0.55 -7.72 16.29
C ARG A 140 1.32 -6.47 15.86
N PHE A 141 0.90 -5.31 16.34
CA PHE A 141 1.61 -4.08 16.09
C PHE A 141 2.98 -4.12 16.78
N ASP A 142 4.04 -4.05 15.98
CA ASP A 142 5.41 -3.85 16.45
C ASP A 142 5.90 -2.46 15.98
N PRO A 143 6.19 -1.54 16.92
CA PRO A 143 6.61 -0.19 16.58
C PRO A 143 8.01 -0.10 15.94
N PHE A 144 8.83 -1.16 15.99
CA PHE A 144 10.23 -1.16 15.58
C PHE A 144 10.57 -2.10 14.42
N ASP A 145 9.64 -2.94 13.94
CA ASP A 145 9.86 -3.87 12.82
C ASP A 145 10.59 -3.24 11.62
N LYS A 146 10.15 -2.05 11.20
CA LYS A 146 10.74 -1.35 10.04
C LYS A 146 12.10 -0.76 10.34
N GLN A 147 12.39 -0.47 11.60
CA GLN A 147 13.60 0.17 12.08
C GLN A 147 14.70 -0.87 12.20
N GLU A 148 14.40 -2.07 12.72
CA GLU A 148 15.36 -3.17 12.79
C GLU A 148 15.84 -3.58 11.39
N LEU A 149 14.93 -3.74 10.44
CA LEU A 149 15.27 -4.02 9.03
C LEU A 149 16.20 -2.94 8.45
N ARG A 150 15.92 -1.66 8.71
CA ARG A 150 16.74 -0.55 8.21
C ARG A 150 18.10 -0.43 8.92
N ILE A 151 18.18 -0.76 10.21
CA ILE A 151 19.44 -0.80 10.97
C ILE A 151 20.31 -1.95 10.46
N ASN A 152 19.75 -3.14 10.28
CA ASN A 152 20.48 -4.30 9.80
C ASN A 152 20.98 -4.14 8.35
N GLN A 153 20.29 -3.34 7.53
CA GLN A 153 20.68 -3.04 6.15
C GLN A 153 21.55 -1.79 6.02
N ALA A 154 21.76 -1.03 7.10
CA ALA A 154 22.61 0.15 7.06
C ALA A 154 24.08 -0.29 6.89
N ALA A 155 24.69 0.10 5.77
CA ALA A 155 26.13 0.01 5.61
C ALA A 155 26.78 0.95 6.63
N ILE A 156 27.51 0.40 7.60
CA ILE A 156 28.37 1.19 8.48
C ILE A 156 29.62 1.52 7.65
N PRO A 157 29.90 2.79 7.35
CA PRO A 157 31.15 3.16 6.70
C PRO A 157 32.31 2.75 7.62
N GLU A 158 33.25 1.97 7.11
CA GLU A 158 34.51 1.70 7.78
C GLU A 158 35.36 2.97 7.73
N ASP A 159 35.14 3.91 8.65
CA ASP A 159 36.11 4.97 8.95
C ASP A 159 35.89 5.52 10.36
N GLY A 160 36.42 4.75 11.33
CA GLY A 160 36.59 5.15 12.72
C GLY A 160 38.05 5.46 13.09
N ALA A 161 38.95 5.65 12.12
CA ALA A 161 40.33 6.04 12.38
C ALA A 161 40.51 7.55 12.12
N SER A 162 40.17 8.36 13.12
CA SER A 162 40.67 9.74 13.18
C SER A 162 42.10 9.69 13.75
N PRO A 163 43.15 10.09 13.01
CA PRO A 163 44.50 10.15 13.56
C PRO A 163 44.62 11.43 14.41
N LEU A 164 44.91 11.25 15.70
CA LEU A 164 45.58 12.27 16.52
C LEU A 164 47.10 12.14 16.34
#